data_AF-A0A1M7UFG3-F1
#
_entry.id   AF-A0A1M7UFG3-F1
#
_cell.length_a   1.000
_cell.length_b   1.000
_cell.length_c   1.000
_cell.angle_alpha   90.00
_cell.angle_beta   90.00
_cell.angle_gamma   90.00
#
_symmetry.space_group_name_H-M   'P 1'
#
loop_
_entity.id
_entity.type
_entity.pdbx_description
1 polymer ?
#
loop_
_entity_poly.entity_id
_entity_poly.type
_entity_poly.pdbx_seq_one_letter_code
_entity_poly.pdbx_strand_id
1 'polypeptide(L)' 'MSSDLQTKLEKYERKAASYKTAAEQAKSRADRALYQGLAGYCDDLADKFRQVIAKRADPFVAAE' A
#
# COMPACT_ATOMS: atom_id res chain seq x y z
N MET A 1 16.20 -10.05 -1.23
CA MET A 1 15.75 -8.68 -0.88
C MET A 1 14.40 -8.28 -1.50
N SER A 2 13.88 -9.01 -2.48
CA SER A 2 12.55 -8.80 -3.09
C SER A 2 11.40 -9.27 -2.19
N SER A 3 11.61 -10.35 -1.43
CA SER A 3 10.61 -10.90 -0.50
C SER A 3 10.25 -9.92 0.63
N ASP A 4 11.20 -9.13 1.12
CA ASP A 4 10.95 -8.14 2.19
C ASP A 4 10.01 -7.00 1.71
N LEU A 5 10.15 -6.60 0.44
CA LEU A 5 9.26 -5.62 -0.19
C LEU A 5 7.87 -6.19 -0.43
N GLN A 6 7.76 -7.45 -0.87
CA GLN A 6 6.47 -8.12 -1.03
C GLN A 6 5.74 -8.29 0.31
N THR A 7 6.45 -8.73 1.36
CA THR A 7 5.86 -8.85 2.71
C THR A 7 5.44 -7.49 3.26
N LYS A 8 6.20 -6.41 3.00
CA LYS A 8 5.78 -5.04 3.34
C LYS A 8 4.53 -4.62 2.56
N LEU A 9 4.50 -4.87 1.26
CA LEU A 9 3.36 -4.57 0.39
C LEU A 9 2.08 -5.24 0.89
N GLU A 10 2.09 -6.55 1.15
CA GLU A 10 0.95 -7.26 1.73
C GLU A 10 0.48 -6.67 3.07
N LYS A 11 1.44 -6.27 3.93
CA LYS A 11 1.13 -5.65 5.21
C LYS A 11 0.45 -4.28 5.03
N TYR A 12 0.88 -3.49 4.05
CA TYR A 12 0.28 -2.20 3.73
C TYR A 12 -1.08 -2.35 3.06
N GLU A 13 -1.26 -3.30 2.14
CA GLU A 13 -2.57 -3.59 1.53
C GLU A 13 -3.58 -4.06 2.58
N ARG A 14 -3.16 -4.95 3.49
CA ARG A 14 -4.02 -5.40 4.60
C ARG A 14 -4.38 -4.26 5.54
N LYS A 15 -3.46 -3.34 5.80
CA LYS A 15 -3.74 -2.12 6.58
C LYS A 15 -4.69 -1.18 5.83
N ALA A 16 -4.49 -0.95 4.53
CA ALA A 16 -5.35 -0.12 3.69
C ALA A 16 -6.78 -0.65 3.69
N ALA A 17 -6.96 -1.97 3.54
CA ALA A 17 -8.27 -2.62 3.63
C ALA A 17 -8.90 -2.41 5.01
N SER A 18 -8.14 -2.61 6.08
CA SER A 18 -8.60 -2.37 7.45
C SER A 18 -9.03 -0.91 7.67
N TYR A 19 -8.27 0.06 7.14
CA TYR A 19 -8.63 1.48 7.18
C TYR A 19 -9.86 1.80 6.34
N LYS A 20 -10.04 1.20 5.15
CA LYS A 20 -11.28 1.33 4.37
C LYS A 20 -12.49 0.82 5.16
N THR A 21 -12.39 -0.36 5.76
CA THR A 21 -13.45 -0.92 6.60
C THR A 21 -13.72 -0.07 7.85
N ALA A 22 -12.68 0.51 8.47
CA ALA A 22 -12.85 1.45 9.57
C ALA A 22 -13.51 2.77 9.12
N ALA A 23 -13.19 3.26 7.92
CA ALA A 23 -13.84 4.43 7.33
C ALA A 23 -15.32 4.19 7.05
N GLU A 24 -15.68 2.99 6.61
CA GLU A 24 -17.08 2.60 6.36
C GLU A 24 -17.89 2.45 7.65
N GLN A 25 -17.27 1.94 8.71
CA GLN A 25 -17.90 1.81 10.03
C GLN A 25 -17.86 3.10 10.87
N ALA A 26 -17.09 4.10 10.44
CA ALA A 26 -16.97 5.37 11.14
C ALA A 26 -18.31 6.13 11.14
N LYS A 27 -18.86 6.36 12.34
CA LYS A 27 -20.06 7.16 12.55
C LYS A 27 -19.86 8.65 12.25
N SER A 28 -18.64 9.15 12.42
CA SER A 28 -18.29 10.55 12.22
C SER A 28 -17.67 10.77 10.86
N ARG A 29 -18.08 11.86 10.18
CA ARG A 29 -17.52 12.27 8.89
C ARG A 29 -16.02 12.59 8.99
N ALA A 30 -15.57 13.09 10.15
CA ALA A 30 -14.16 13.35 10.43
C ALA A 30 -13.33 12.06 10.50
N ASP A 31 -13.77 11.07 11.26
CA ASP A 31 -13.15 9.73 11.32
C ASP A 31 -13.13 9.06 9.94
N ARG A 32 -14.25 9.14 9.19
CA ARG A 32 -14.30 8.59 7.83
C ARG A 32 -13.27 9.23 6.91
N ALA A 33 -13.13 10.56 6.96
CA ALA A 33 -12.13 11.28 6.17
C ALA A 33 -10.69 10.93 6.60
N LEU A 34 -10.44 10.79 7.91
CA LEU A 34 -9.16 10.37 8.46
C LEU A 34 -8.77 8.98 7.95
N TYR A 35 -9.68 8.00 8.07
CA TYR A 35 -9.46 6.63 7.65
C TYR A 35 -9.36 6.49 6.12
N GLN A 36 -10.14 7.26 5.34
CA GLN A 36 -9.94 7.34 3.88
C GLN A 36 -8.56 7.89 3.52
N GLY A 37 -8.08 8.91 4.22
CA GLY A 37 -6.73 9.44 4.02
C GLY A 37 -5.64 8.43 4.33
N LEU A 38 -5.78 7.70 5.45
CA LEU A 38 -4.85 6.62 5.83
C LEU A 38 -4.87 5.45 4.83
N ALA A 39 -6.05 5.09 4.33
CA ALA A 39 -6.20 4.08 3.30
C ALA A 39 -5.51 4.52 2.00
N GLY A 40 -5.75 5.75 1.55
CA GLY A 40 -5.12 6.31 0.35
C GLY A 40 -3.59 6.38 0.46
N TYR A 41 -3.07 6.76 1.64
CA TYR A 41 -1.62 6.76 1.89
C TYR A 41 -1.01 5.35 1.85
N CYS A 42 -1.71 4.35 2.39
CA CYS A 42 -1.25 2.96 2.31
C CYS A 42 -1.35 2.39 0.88
N ASP A 43 -2.39 2.75 0.12
CA ASP A 43 -2.54 2.40 -1.31
C ASP A 43 -1.39 2.99 -2.15
N ASP A 44 -1.05 4.28 -1.97
CA ASP A 44 0.09 4.93 -2.67
C ASP A 44 1.44 4.27 -2.34
N LEU A 45 1.65 3.92 -1.06
CA LEU A 45 2.81 3.16 -0.64
C LEU A 45 2.87 1.78 -1.30
N ALA A 46 1.75 1.05 -1.32
CA ALA A 46 1.66 -0.25 -1.95
C ALA A 46 1.96 -0.18 -3.46
N ASP A 47 1.46 0.85 -4.16
CA ASP A 47 1.76 1.08 -5.57
C ASP A 47 3.26 1.33 -5.82
N LYS A 48 3.90 2.17 -4.99
CA LYS A 48 5.35 2.40 -5.06
C LYS A 48 6.14 1.13 -4.80
N PHE A 49 5.74 0.33 -3.81
CA PHE A 49 6.36 -0.97 -3.57
C PHE A 49 6.19 -1.89 -4.77
N ARG A 50 5.00 -1.93 -5.39
CA ARG A 50 4.73 -2.73 -6.59
C ARG A 50 5.59 -2.31 -7.77
N GLN A 51 5.76 -1.00 -8.00
CA GLN A 51 6.65 -0.46 -9.02
C GLN A 51 8.12 -0.82 -8.76
N VAL A 52 8.60 -0.72 -7.51
CA VAL A 52 9.98 -1.09 -7.17
C VAL A 52 10.20 -2.61 -7.30
N ILE A 53 9.22 -3.43 -6.89
CA ILE A 53 9.27 -4.88 -7.08
C ILE A 53 9.30 -5.21 -8.57
N ALA A 54 8.45 -4.57 -9.39
CA ALA A 54 8.45 -4.74 -10.83
C ALA A 54 9.79 -4.33 -11.45
N LYS A 55 10.33 -3.16 -11.09
CA LYS A 55 11.66 -2.70 -11.55
C LYS A 55 12.80 -3.62 -11.13
N ARG A 56 12.72 -4.26 -9.97
CA ARG A 56 13.72 -5.23 -9.49
C ARG A 56 13.53 -6.62 -10.08
N ALA A 57 12.32 -6.95 -10.50
CA ALA A 57 11.99 -8.18 -11.20
C ALA A 57 12.29 -8.08 -12.70
N ASP A 58 12.42 -6.86 -13.22
CA ASP A 58 12.83 -6.60 -14.59
C ASP A 58 14.33 -6.90 -14.76
N PRO A 59 14.71 -7.93 -15.54
CA PRO A 59 16.11 -8.31 -15.73
C PRO A 59 16.89 -7.33 -16.61
N PHE A 60 16.25 -6.28 -17.17
CA PHE A 60 16.87 -5.42 -18.18
C PHE A 60 17.70 -4.26 -17.59
N VAL A 61 17.62 -3.98 -16.28
CA VAL A 61 18.45 -2.96 -15.61
C VAL A 61 19.88 -3.44 -15.27
N ALA A 62 20.22 -4.70 -15.60
CA ALA A 62 21.55 -5.28 -15.35
C ALA A 62 22.52 -5.16 -16.55
N ALA A 63 22.18 -4.42 -17.60
CA ALA A 63 23.03 -4.25 -18.78
C ALA A 63 23.20 -2.76 -19.15
N GLU A 64 23.96 -2.03 -18.35
CA GLU A 64 24.77 -0.88 -18.81
C GLU A 64 26.15 -0.93 -18.14
#